data_AF-A0A917BNX4-F1
#
_entry.id   AF-A0A917BNX4-F1
#
_cell.length_a   1.000
_cell.length_b   1.000
_cell.length_c   1.000
_cell.angle_alpha   90.00
_cell.angle_beta   90.00
_cell.angle_gamma   90.00
#
_symmetry.space_group_name_H-M   'P 1'
#
loop_
_entity.id
_entity.type
_entity.pdbx_description
1 polymer ?
#
loop_
_entity_poly.entity_id
_entity_poly.type
_entity_poly.pdbx_seq_one_letter_code
_entity_poly.pdbx_strand_id
1 'polypeptide(L)'
;MLDWIINIAHAAISTGRDVLPILAILLGFQFLVIRKKVPNFKKIIIGFVYVLLGLTLFLVGLEQALFPLGETMATQLSDPDFLGAKGQPETLQWHDYYWVYIFAAAIGFSTTVAEPSLIAVAIKAEEISGGSISAWGLRAAVAIGVAIGVSLGAYRIVSGTPLPIYIMVGYIIVILQTFFAAKTIIPLAYDSGG
;
A
#
# COMPACT_ATOMS: atom_id res chain seq x y z
N MET A 1 -3.48 22.12 24.25
CA MET A 1 -2.08 22.38 23.83
C MET A 1 -1.14 21.32 24.38
N LEU A 2 -1.20 21.02 25.69
CA LEU A 2 -0.38 19.97 26.30
C LEU A 2 -0.68 18.57 25.70
N ASP A 3 -1.96 18.23 25.52
CA ASP A 3 -2.37 16.93 24.98
C ASP A 3 -1.89 16.70 23.55
N TRP A 4 -1.82 17.77 22.75
CA TRP A 4 -1.33 17.71 21.37
C TRP A 4 0.17 17.39 21.32
N ILE A 5 0.97 18.01 22.20
CA ILE A 5 2.40 17.73 22.34
C ILE A 5 2.62 16.29 22.82
N ILE A 6 1.79 15.85 23.78
CA ILE A 6 1.83 14.48 24.30
C ILE A 6 1.51 13.47 23.18
N ASN A 7 0.50 13.73 22.35
CA ASN A 7 0.15 12.86 21.22
C ASN A 7 1.28 12.75 20.21
N ILE A 8 1.91 13.87 19.84
CA ILE A 8 3.06 13.87 18.93
C ILE A 8 4.24 13.12 19.54
N ALA A 9 4.50 13.28 20.85
CA ALA A 9 5.56 12.55 21.53
C ALA A 9 5.31 11.04 21.53
N HIS A 10 4.06 10.61 21.78
CA HIS A 10 3.68 9.20 21.68
C HIS A 10 3.85 8.67 20.26
N ALA A 11 3.40 9.42 19.24
CA ALA A 11 3.56 9.07 17.84
C ALA A 11 5.05 8.97 17.44
N ALA A 12 5.91 9.82 17.99
CA ALA A 12 7.35 9.76 17.76
C ALA A 12 7.97 8.49 18.37
N ILE A 13 7.52 8.10 19.56
CA ILE A 13 8.00 6.89 20.24
C ILE A 13 7.53 5.63 19.50
N SER A 14 6.26 5.58 19.06
CA SER A 14 5.76 4.44 18.29
C SER A 14 6.49 4.31 16.96
N THR A 15 6.61 5.40 16.20
CA THR A 15 7.36 5.44 14.94
C THR A 15 8.82 5.01 15.16
N GLY A 16 9.45 5.48 16.24
CA GLY A 16 10.79 5.07 16.63
C GLY A 16 10.90 3.56 16.88
N ARG A 17 9.92 2.97 17.55
CA ARG A 17 9.85 1.53 17.81
C ARG A 17 9.65 0.73 16.52
N ASP A 18 8.86 1.24 15.58
CA ASP A 18 8.57 0.58 14.30
C ASP A 18 9.78 0.59 13.35
N VAL A 19 10.61 1.63 13.42
CA VAL A 19 11.84 1.75 12.62
C VAL A 19 13.04 1.04 13.28
N LEU A 20 13.01 0.79 14.60
CA LEU A 20 14.10 0.17 15.34
C LEU A 20 14.59 -1.19 14.75
N PRO A 21 13.71 -2.11 14.30
CA PRO A 21 14.14 -3.36 13.67
C PRO A 21 14.99 -3.15 12.41
N ILE A 22 14.65 -2.13 11.60
CA ILE A 22 15.40 -1.79 10.40
C ILE A 22 16.81 -1.34 10.79
N LEU A 23 16.93 -0.47 11.79
CA LEU A 23 18.22 -0.02 12.32
C LEU A 23 19.02 -1.19 12.92
N ALA A 24 18.35 -2.10 13.64
CA ALA A 24 18.97 -3.27 14.24
C ALA A 24 19.56 -4.20 13.16
N ILE A 25 18.82 -4.46 12.08
CA ILE A 25 19.29 -5.25 10.95
C ILE A 25 20.49 -4.56 10.29
N LEU A 26 20.41 -3.25 10.01
CA LEU A 26 21.50 -2.50 9.39
C LEU A 26 22.79 -2.55 10.22
N LEU A 27 22.70 -2.30 11.53
CA LEU A 27 23.86 -2.37 12.43
C LEU A 27 24.36 -3.82 12.57
N GLY A 28 23.45 -4.80 12.62
CA GLY A 28 23.79 -6.22 12.65
C GLY A 28 24.60 -6.64 11.42
N PHE A 29 24.14 -6.30 10.22
CA PHE A 29 24.90 -6.55 8.99
C PHE A 29 26.24 -5.80 8.98
N GLN A 30 26.26 -4.55 9.42
CA GLN A 30 27.49 -3.76 9.41
C GLN A 30 28.57 -4.31 10.36
N PHE A 31 28.19 -4.67 11.59
CA PHE A 31 29.13 -5.14 12.62
C PHE A 31 29.43 -6.64 12.55
N LEU A 32 28.42 -7.48 12.29
CA LEU A 32 28.58 -8.95 12.33
C LEU A 32 29.01 -9.54 10.98
N VAL A 33 28.37 -9.09 9.88
CA VAL A 33 28.58 -9.65 8.54
C VAL A 33 29.74 -8.93 7.83
N ILE A 34 29.64 -7.60 7.67
CA ILE A 34 30.61 -6.78 6.95
C ILE A 34 31.86 -6.51 7.80
N ARG A 35 31.73 -6.55 9.15
CA ARG A 35 32.80 -6.34 10.14
C ARG A 35 33.58 -5.04 9.93
N LYS A 36 32.90 -3.98 9.49
CA LYS A 36 33.49 -2.64 9.33
C LYS A 36 32.84 -1.66 10.29
N LYS A 37 33.64 -0.71 10.80
CA LYS A 37 33.08 0.41 11.56
C LYS A 37 32.09 1.18 10.69
N VAL A 38 31.00 1.66 11.30
CA VAL A 38 30.01 2.48 10.61
C VAL A 38 30.66 3.80 10.17
N PRO A 39 30.80 4.07 8.86
CA PRO A 39 31.33 5.34 8.41
C PRO A 39 30.34 6.47 8.73
N ASN A 40 30.84 7.65 9.12
CA ASN A 40 30.01 8.84 9.36
C ASN A 40 28.87 8.67 10.38
N PHE A 41 29.10 7.91 11.46
CA PHE A 41 28.08 7.61 12.49
C PHE A 41 27.27 8.83 12.98
N LYS A 42 27.93 9.99 13.18
CA LYS A 42 27.25 11.24 13.57
C LYS A 42 26.21 11.69 12.53
N LYS A 43 26.54 11.62 11.23
CA LYS A 43 25.61 11.99 10.15
C LYS A 43 24.42 11.04 10.10
N ILE A 44 24.65 9.74 10.34
CA ILE A 44 23.59 8.73 10.39
C ILE A 44 22.62 9.01 11.53
N ILE A 45 23.11 9.31 12.73
CA ILE A 45 22.23 9.65 13.87
C ILE A 45 21.39 10.90 13.55
N ILE A 46 22.00 11.96 13.03
CA ILE A 46 21.27 13.20 12.70
C ILE A 46 20.22 12.93 11.61
N GLY A 47 20.58 12.19 10.56
CA GLY A 47 19.65 11.80 9.51
C GLY A 47 18.50 10.95 10.05
N PHE A 48 18.79 10.03 10.97
CA PHE A 48 17.78 9.20 11.63
C PHE A 48 16.80 10.05 12.46
N VAL A 49 17.28 11.04 13.19
CA VAL A 49 16.43 11.99 13.91
C VAL A 49 15.52 12.76 12.94
N TYR A 50 16.04 13.25 11.81
CA TYR A 50 15.22 13.92 10.81
C TYR A 50 14.18 13.01 10.16
N VAL A 51 14.53 11.74 9.89
CA VAL A 51 13.58 10.74 9.39
C VAL A 51 12.49 10.46 10.42
N LEU A 52 12.83 10.27 11.70
CA LEU A 52 11.83 10.04 12.74
C LEU A 52 10.89 11.24 12.89
N LEU A 53 11.42 12.46 12.94
CA LEU A 53 10.60 13.66 13.03
C LEU A 53 9.71 13.81 11.78
N GLY A 54 10.27 13.64 10.59
CA GLY A 54 9.53 13.73 9.34
C GLY A 54 8.41 12.69 9.24
N LEU A 55 8.70 11.42 9.53
CA LEU A 55 7.71 10.34 9.53
C LEU A 55 6.64 10.57 10.58
N THR A 56 7.00 11.00 11.78
CA THR A 56 6.03 11.27 12.85
C THR A 56 5.07 12.38 12.43
N LEU A 57 5.59 13.53 11.97
CA LEU A 57 4.76 14.66 11.55
C LEU A 57 3.89 14.29 10.33
N PHE A 58 4.43 13.51 9.40
CA PHE A 58 3.69 13.01 8.25
C PHE A 58 2.54 12.08 8.66
N LEU A 59 2.78 11.09 9.52
CA LEU A 59 1.76 10.16 10.01
C LEU A 59 0.67 10.89 10.79
N VAL A 60 1.05 11.78 11.71
CA VAL A 60 0.09 12.59 12.46
C VAL A 60 -0.75 13.47 11.53
N GLY A 61 -0.14 14.07 10.50
CA GLY A 61 -0.86 14.84 9.49
C GLY A 61 -1.83 13.99 8.66
N LEU A 62 -1.44 12.76 8.29
CA LEU A 62 -2.30 11.82 7.59
C LEU A 62 -3.51 11.40 8.45
N GLU A 63 -3.28 11.04 9.70
CA GLU A 63 -4.32 10.62 10.64
C GLU A 63 -5.33 11.74 10.95
N GLN A 64 -4.89 13.00 10.97
CA GLN A 64 -5.77 14.13 11.23
C GLN A 64 -6.51 14.65 10.01
N ALA A 65 -5.95 14.47 8.80
CA ALA A 65 -6.51 15.06 7.58
C ALA A 65 -7.07 14.03 6.61
N LEU A 66 -6.25 13.08 6.15
CA LEU A 66 -6.62 12.18 5.06
C LEU A 66 -7.45 10.98 5.52
N PHE A 67 -7.15 10.41 6.70
CA PHE A 67 -7.92 9.27 7.21
C PHE A 67 -9.37 9.64 7.54
N PRO A 68 -9.67 10.74 8.24
CA PRO A 68 -11.05 11.13 8.53
C PRO A 68 -11.83 11.46 7.25
N LEU A 69 -11.15 12.02 6.25
CA LEU A 69 -11.74 12.26 4.93
C LEU A 69 -12.14 10.95 4.25
N GLY A 70 -11.24 9.97 4.24
CA GLY A 70 -11.52 8.64 3.67
C GLY A 70 -12.65 7.91 4.40
N GLU A 71 -12.68 7.98 5.74
CA GLU A 71 -13.75 7.41 6.56
C GLU A 71 -15.10 8.09 6.29
N THR A 72 -15.12 9.43 6.18
CA THR A 72 -16.33 10.17 5.83
C THR A 72 -16.84 9.80 4.44
N MET A 73 -15.95 9.65 3.44
CA MET A 73 -16.34 9.20 2.11
C MET A 73 -16.88 7.76 2.13
N ALA A 74 -16.21 6.85 2.83
CA ALA A 74 -16.64 5.45 2.93
C ALA A 74 -18.01 5.33 3.62
N THR A 75 -18.20 6.03 4.75
CA THR A 75 -19.47 6.03 5.49
C THR A 75 -20.62 6.54 4.63
N GLN A 76 -20.43 7.66 3.91
CA GLN A 76 -21.43 8.20 2.98
C GLN A 76 -21.76 7.23 1.82
N LEU A 77 -20.77 6.55 1.26
CA LEU A 77 -20.97 5.56 0.19
C LEU A 77 -21.63 4.27 0.67
N SER A 78 -21.50 3.95 1.96
CA SER A 78 -22.12 2.78 2.60
C SER A 78 -23.44 3.09 3.31
N ASP A 79 -23.89 4.35 3.29
CA ASP A 79 -25.07 4.78 4.04
C ASP A 79 -26.35 4.12 3.46
N PRO A 80 -27.19 3.47 4.28
CA PRO A 80 -28.43 2.86 3.81
C PRO A 80 -29.36 3.82 3.05
N ASP A 81 -29.38 5.10 3.40
CA ASP A 81 -30.18 6.11 2.70
C ASP A 81 -29.62 6.41 1.31
N PHE A 82 -28.28 6.43 1.16
CA PHE A 82 -27.62 6.56 -0.14
C PHE A 82 -27.83 5.33 -1.02
N LEU A 83 -27.81 4.13 -0.41
CA LEU A 83 -28.05 2.85 -1.07
C LEU A 83 -29.53 2.61 -1.42
N GLY A 84 -30.44 3.51 -1.01
CA GLY A 84 -31.86 3.43 -1.32
C GLY A 84 -32.67 2.53 -0.37
N ALA A 85 -32.05 2.00 0.68
CA ALA A 85 -32.69 1.21 1.73
C ALA A 85 -33.12 2.10 2.91
N LYS A 86 -34.08 3.00 2.65
CA LYS A 86 -34.64 3.94 3.65
C LYS A 86 -35.20 3.20 4.88
N GLY A 87 -34.36 3.00 5.90
CA GLY A 87 -34.73 2.38 7.17
C GLY A 87 -34.93 0.86 7.17
N GLN A 88 -34.51 0.14 6.11
CA GLN A 88 -34.56 -1.34 6.06
C GLN A 88 -33.18 -1.93 5.68
N PRO A 89 -32.17 -1.84 6.57
CA PRO A 89 -30.82 -2.32 6.26
C PRO A 89 -30.74 -3.82 6.03
N GLU A 90 -31.72 -4.61 6.47
CA GLU A 90 -31.75 -6.07 6.30
C GLU A 90 -32.00 -6.51 4.84
N THR A 91 -32.47 -5.61 3.97
CA THR A 91 -32.65 -5.91 2.54
C THR A 91 -31.39 -5.68 1.71
N LEU A 92 -30.36 -5.04 2.28
CA LEU A 92 -29.13 -4.71 1.56
C LEU A 92 -28.34 -5.98 1.26
N GLN A 93 -28.05 -6.18 -0.01
CA GLN A 93 -27.19 -7.25 -0.48
C GLN A 93 -25.82 -6.69 -0.87
N TRP A 94 -24.85 -7.58 -1.03
CA TRP A 94 -23.49 -7.21 -1.40
C TRP A 94 -23.39 -6.43 -2.71
N HIS A 95 -24.37 -6.56 -3.62
CA HIS A 95 -24.37 -5.87 -4.91
C HIS A 95 -24.80 -4.40 -4.82
N ASP A 96 -25.51 -4.01 -3.76
CA ASP A 96 -25.96 -2.61 -3.56
C ASP A 96 -24.76 -1.69 -3.30
N TYR A 97 -23.69 -2.22 -2.73
CA TYR A 97 -22.44 -1.51 -2.44
C TYR A 97 -21.55 -1.27 -3.67
N TYR A 98 -22.09 -1.34 -4.90
CA TYR A 98 -21.31 -1.20 -6.13
C TYR A 98 -20.50 0.10 -6.19
N TRP A 99 -21.04 1.20 -5.65
CA TRP A 99 -20.31 2.48 -5.58
C TRP A 99 -19.07 2.41 -4.70
N VAL A 100 -19.11 1.63 -3.61
CA VAL A 100 -17.94 1.38 -2.76
C VAL A 100 -16.86 0.64 -3.57
N TYR A 101 -17.26 -0.34 -4.39
CA TYR A 101 -16.33 -1.12 -5.22
C TYR A 101 -15.69 -0.29 -6.33
N ILE A 102 -16.47 0.59 -6.98
CA ILE A 102 -15.97 1.51 -8.00
C ILE A 102 -15.03 2.54 -7.37
N PHE A 103 -15.38 3.10 -6.21
CA PHE A 103 -14.54 4.04 -5.50
C PHE A 103 -13.20 3.39 -5.08
N ALA A 104 -13.27 2.20 -4.51
CA ALA A 104 -12.10 1.40 -4.14
C ALA A 104 -11.19 1.12 -5.34
N ALA A 105 -11.77 0.74 -6.49
CA ALA A 105 -11.03 0.54 -7.73
C ALA A 105 -10.38 1.84 -8.24
N ALA A 106 -11.10 2.96 -8.22
CA ALA A 106 -10.59 4.25 -8.69
C ALA A 106 -9.43 4.77 -7.84
N ILE A 107 -9.55 4.68 -6.51
CA ILE A 107 -8.46 5.06 -5.59
C ILE A 107 -7.25 4.14 -5.80
N GLY A 108 -7.45 2.81 -5.81
CA GLY A 108 -6.38 1.84 -6.01
C GLY A 108 -5.67 2.03 -7.36
N PHE A 109 -6.41 2.29 -8.43
CA PHE A 109 -5.85 2.63 -9.73
C PHE A 109 -5.02 3.93 -9.66
N SER A 110 -5.61 5.01 -9.12
CA SER A 110 -4.99 6.33 -9.09
C SER A 110 -3.70 6.35 -8.29
N THR A 111 -3.67 5.70 -7.11
CA THR A 111 -2.46 5.65 -6.28
C THR A 111 -1.35 4.87 -6.96
N THR A 112 -1.69 3.75 -7.59
CA THR A 112 -0.71 2.88 -8.26
C THR A 112 -0.15 3.53 -9.52
N VAL A 113 -0.97 4.15 -10.36
CA VAL A 113 -0.48 4.88 -11.56
C VAL A 113 0.44 6.03 -11.16
N ALA A 114 0.13 6.72 -10.07
CA ALA A 114 0.90 7.85 -9.56
C ALA A 114 2.12 7.45 -8.73
N GLU A 115 2.29 6.16 -8.41
CA GLU A 115 3.33 5.69 -7.51
C GLU A 115 4.75 5.90 -8.09
N PRO A 116 5.61 6.71 -7.43
CA PRO A 116 6.94 7.01 -7.95
C PRO A 116 7.83 5.78 -8.09
N SER A 117 7.70 4.81 -7.17
CA SER A 117 8.46 3.55 -7.19
C SER A 117 8.12 2.73 -8.44
N LEU A 118 6.83 2.58 -8.75
CA LEU A 118 6.38 1.87 -9.95
C LEU A 118 6.83 2.59 -11.22
N ILE A 119 6.80 3.92 -11.24
CA ILE A 119 7.31 4.72 -12.37
C ILE A 119 8.79 4.40 -12.62
N ALA A 120 9.61 4.38 -11.56
CA ALA A 120 11.04 4.09 -11.68
C ALA A 120 11.30 2.66 -12.18
N VAL A 121 10.60 1.66 -11.63
CA VAL A 121 10.71 0.26 -12.07
C VAL A 121 10.28 0.10 -13.52
N ALA A 122 9.20 0.75 -13.93
CA ALA A 122 8.69 0.67 -15.30
C ALA A 122 9.65 1.28 -16.33
N ILE A 123 10.26 2.43 -16.01
CA ILE A 123 11.29 3.03 -16.87
C ILE A 123 12.50 2.08 -16.99
N LYS A 124 12.92 1.46 -15.89
CA LYS A 124 14.03 0.47 -15.92
C LYS A 124 13.69 -0.79 -16.69
N ALA A 125 12.47 -1.28 -16.59
CA ALA A 125 12.00 -2.40 -17.39
C ALA A 125 12.02 -2.06 -18.89
N GLU A 126 11.60 -0.85 -19.28
CA GLU A 126 11.63 -0.41 -20.68
C GLU A 126 13.06 -0.30 -21.22
N GLU A 127 13.97 0.32 -20.46
CA GLU A 127 15.39 0.43 -20.81
C GLU A 127 16.07 -0.93 -21.00
N ILE A 128 15.87 -1.87 -20.06
CA ILE A 128 16.54 -3.18 -20.06
C ILE A 128 15.92 -4.12 -21.10
N SER A 129 14.64 -3.96 -21.41
CA SER A 129 13.92 -4.80 -22.37
C SER A 129 14.09 -4.35 -23.83
N GLY A 130 14.83 -3.27 -24.09
CA GLY A 130 15.01 -2.71 -25.43
C GLY A 130 13.70 -2.19 -26.04
N GLY A 131 12.77 -1.72 -25.22
CA GLY A 131 11.46 -1.23 -25.64
C GLY A 131 10.40 -2.31 -25.89
N SER A 132 10.69 -3.59 -25.61
CA SER A 132 9.68 -4.66 -25.73
C SER A 132 8.61 -4.58 -24.63
N ILE A 133 8.92 -4.01 -23.47
CA ILE A 133 7.99 -3.70 -22.39
C ILE A 133 7.88 -2.17 -22.29
N SER A 134 6.72 -1.60 -22.63
CA SER A 134 6.51 -0.16 -22.47
C SER A 134 6.29 0.21 -21.00
N ALA A 135 6.90 1.30 -20.51
CA ALA A 135 6.72 1.73 -19.14
C ALA A 135 5.26 2.09 -18.84
N TRP A 136 4.56 2.73 -19.78
CA TRP A 136 3.13 3.02 -19.63
C TRP A 136 2.28 1.76 -19.61
N GLY A 137 2.55 0.79 -20.48
CA GLY A 137 1.83 -0.49 -20.51
C GLY A 137 2.00 -1.27 -19.21
N LEU A 138 3.21 -1.33 -18.66
CA LEU A 138 3.47 -1.97 -17.37
C LEU A 138 2.72 -1.26 -16.24
N ARG A 139 2.79 0.08 -16.18
CA ARG A 139 2.10 0.87 -15.15
C ARG A 139 0.59 0.68 -15.21
N ALA A 140 0.00 0.72 -16.40
CA ALA A 140 -1.43 0.51 -16.59
C ALA A 140 -1.84 -0.91 -16.18
N ALA A 141 -1.06 -1.93 -16.56
CA ALA A 141 -1.35 -3.31 -16.20
C ALA A 141 -1.33 -3.54 -14.68
N VAL A 142 -0.30 -3.02 -13.99
CA VAL A 142 -0.18 -3.12 -12.53
C VAL A 142 -1.31 -2.34 -11.85
N ALA A 143 -1.60 -1.12 -12.29
CA ALA A 143 -2.69 -0.32 -11.71
C ALA A 143 -4.08 -0.94 -11.89
N ILE A 144 -4.35 -1.59 -13.03
CA ILE A 144 -5.58 -2.35 -13.23
C ILE A 144 -5.64 -3.55 -12.27
N GLY A 145 -4.52 -4.26 -12.11
CA GLY A 145 -4.40 -5.36 -11.14
C GLY A 145 -4.71 -4.91 -9.71
N VAL A 146 -4.11 -3.79 -9.27
CA VAL A 146 -4.35 -3.20 -7.95
C VAL A 146 -5.80 -2.74 -7.81
N ALA A 147 -6.38 -2.08 -8.83
CA ALA A 147 -7.78 -1.66 -8.81
C ALA A 147 -8.73 -2.84 -8.58
N ILE A 148 -8.52 -3.96 -9.29
CA ILE A 148 -9.29 -5.19 -9.11
C ILE A 148 -9.06 -5.76 -7.70
N GLY A 149 -7.80 -5.83 -7.24
CA GLY A 149 -7.45 -6.38 -5.92
C GLY A 149 -8.06 -5.59 -4.76
N VAL A 150 -8.00 -4.26 -4.82
CA VAL A 150 -8.57 -3.37 -3.79
C VAL A 150 -10.10 -3.44 -3.81
N SER A 151 -10.72 -3.49 -5.01
CA SER A 151 -12.17 -3.68 -5.15
C SER A 151 -12.64 -5.03 -4.59
N LEU A 152 -11.88 -6.10 -4.85
CA LEU A 152 -12.11 -7.43 -4.27
C LEU A 152 -11.95 -7.43 -2.74
N GLY A 153 -10.99 -6.66 -2.22
CA GLY A 153 -10.82 -6.40 -0.79
C GLY A 153 -12.03 -5.71 -0.17
N ALA A 154 -12.57 -4.69 -0.84
CA ALA A 154 -13.80 -4.01 -0.42
C ALA A 154 -15.01 -4.97 -0.43
N TYR A 155 -15.16 -5.78 -1.49
CA TYR A 155 -16.18 -6.84 -1.53
C TYR A 155 -16.03 -7.83 -0.39
N ARG A 156 -14.81 -8.24 -0.04
CA ARG A 156 -14.53 -9.14 1.07
C ARG A 156 -14.93 -8.54 2.43
N ILE A 157 -14.76 -7.23 2.61
CA ILE A 157 -15.21 -6.51 3.82
C ILE A 157 -16.74 -6.50 3.89
N VAL A 158 -17.42 -6.14 2.79
CA VAL A 158 -18.89 -6.08 2.72
C VAL A 158 -19.54 -7.47 2.90
N SER A 159 -19.00 -8.49 2.25
CA SER A 159 -19.55 -9.86 2.29
C SER A 159 -19.19 -10.63 3.57
N GLY A 160 -18.27 -10.12 4.40
CA GLY A 160 -17.82 -10.78 5.63
C GLY A 160 -17.10 -12.11 5.41
N THR A 161 -16.66 -12.40 4.19
CA THR A 161 -16.07 -13.69 3.81
C THR A 161 -14.61 -13.83 4.30
N PRO A 162 -14.13 -15.06 4.58
CA PRO A 162 -12.78 -15.26 5.11
C PRO A 162 -11.67 -14.87 4.12
N LEU A 163 -10.69 -14.08 4.59
CA LEU A 163 -9.51 -13.68 3.80
C LEU A 163 -8.73 -14.86 3.16
N PRO A 164 -8.53 -16.01 3.83
CA PRO A 164 -7.71 -17.09 3.27
C PRO A 164 -8.19 -17.59 1.91
N ILE A 165 -9.50 -17.53 1.62
CA ILE A 165 -10.08 -17.99 0.35
C ILE A 165 -9.55 -17.12 -0.80
N TYR A 166 -9.59 -15.80 -0.64
CA TYR A 166 -9.14 -14.84 -1.65
C TYR A 166 -7.65 -14.98 -1.94
N ILE A 167 -6.85 -15.08 -0.88
CA ILE A 167 -5.40 -15.25 -1.01
C ILE A 167 -5.07 -16.57 -1.70
N MET A 168 -5.73 -17.67 -1.31
CA MET A 168 -5.51 -18.98 -1.92
C MET A 168 -5.87 -18.99 -3.42
N VAL A 169 -7.02 -18.42 -3.79
CA VAL A 169 -7.43 -18.30 -5.20
C VAL A 169 -6.45 -17.42 -5.97
N GLY A 170 -6.04 -16.28 -5.42
CA GLY A 170 -5.04 -15.40 -6.02
C GLY A 170 -3.71 -16.11 -6.28
N TYR A 171 -3.19 -16.84 -5.29
CA TYR A 171 -1.97 -17.63 -5.45
C TYR A 171 -2.10 -18.72 -6.51
N ILE A 172 -3.23 -19.45 -6.55
CA ILE A 172 -3.47 -20.46 -7.58
C ILE A 172 -3.42 -19.81 -8.97
N ILE A 173 -4.07 -18.66 -9.16
CA ILE A 173 -4.06 -17.92 -10.42
C ILE A 173 -2.63 -17.51 -10.80
N VAL A 174 -1.88 -16.89 -9.88
CA VAL A 174 -0.50 -16.43 -10.14
C VAL A 174 0.43 -17.59 -10.45
N ILE A 175 0.33 -18.71 -9.72
CA ILE A 175 1.12 -19.92 -9.97
C ILE A 175 0.81 -20.48 -11.36
N LEU A 176 -0.47 -20.61 -11.72
CA LEU A 176 -0.87 -21.07 -13.05
C LEU A 176 -0.35 -20.13 -14.14
N GLN A 177 -0.51 -18.82 -13.99
CA GLN A 177 0.01 -17.83 -14.94
C GLN A 177 1.53 -17.90 -15.09
N THR A 178 2.26 -18.18 -14.00
CA THR A 178 3.72 -18.30 -14.02
C THR A 178 4.18 -19.42 -14.95
N PHE A 179 3.44 -20.53 -15.07
CA PHE A 179 3.79 -21.60 -16.01
C PHE A 179 3.66 -21.21 -17.49
N PHE A 180 2.80 -20.25 -17.80
CA PHE A 180 2.57 -19.77 -19.17
C PHE A 180 3.31 -18.46 -19.50
N ALA A 181 3.82 -17.76 -18.49
CA ALA A 181 4.49 -16.47 -18.67
C ALA A 181 5.91 -16.62 -19.25
N ALA A 182 6.33 -15.63 -20.04
CA ALA A 182 7.70 -15.57 -20.54
C ALA A 182 8.69 -15.36 -19.39
N LYS A 183 9.83 -16.07 -19.42
CA LYS A 183 10.86 -16.03 -18.36
C LYS A 183 11.41 -14.63 -18.07
N THR A 184 11.36 -13.73 -19.05
CA THR A 184 11.80 -12.34 -18.92
C THR A 184 10.84 -11.47 -18.13
N ILE A 185 9.54 -11.79 -18.12
CA ILE A 185 8.50 -10.99 -17.44
C ILE A 185 8.30 -11.45 -16.00
N ILE A 186 8.54 -12.74 -15.70
CA ILE A 186 8.27 -13.31 -14.37
C ILE A 186 8.96 -12.51 -13.24
N PRO A 187 10.28 -12.24 -13.25
CA PRO A 187 10.91 -11.49 -12.16
C PRO A 187 10.34 -10.08 -12.01
N LEU A 188 10.04 -9.42 -13.13
CA LEU A 188 9.44 -8.10 -13.14
C LEU A 188 8.02 -8.13 -12.55
N ALA A 189 7.21 -9.13 -12.90
CA ALA A 189 5.85 -9.26 -12.39
C ALA A 189 5.81 -9.45 -10.86
N TYR A 190 6.73 -10.22 -10.29
CA TYR A 190 6.81 -10.40 -8.83
C TYR A 190 7.41 -9.18 -8.09
N ASP A 191 8.20 -8.32 -8.77
CA ASP A 191 8.84 -7.13 -8.17
C ASP A 191 8.05 -5.82 -8.42
N SER A 192 7.08 -5.85 -9.35
CA SER A 192 6.26 -4.69 -9.73
C SER A 192 4.93 -4.59 -9.00
N GLY A 193 4.48 -5.67 -8.36
CA GLY A 193 3.37 -5.62 -7.42
C GLY A 193 3.91 -5.15 -6.07
N GLY A 194 3.77 -3.85 -5.79
CA GLY A 194 4.07 -3.29 -4.48
C GLY A 194 3.38 -4.03 -3.33
#